data_AF-A0A538J0S1-F1
#
_entry.id   AF-A0A538J0S1-F1
#
_cell.length_a   1.000
_cell.length_b   1.000
_cell.length_c   1.000
_cell.angle_alpha   90.00
_cell.angle_beta   90.00
_cell.angle_gamma   90.00
#
_symmetry.space_group_name_H-M   'P 1'
#
loop_
_entity.id
_entity.type
_entity.pdbx_description
1 polymer ?
#
loop_
_entity_poly.entity_id
_entity_poly.type
_entity_poly.pdbx_seq_one_letter_code
_entity_poly.pdbx_strand_id
1 'polypeptide(L)'
;MRRVLFLGALVLGSVVPGAAAAGTSSWSDEANRVCVVYTAKAKREFATPVTVSGLYAFAVKAKALENQELAELASIPGATPAGTKAIGSLRADVAEIDAAIRAWDKGDKASFARILKQYLNDSRPKAAFAAAGAGRCG
;
A
#
# COMPACT_ATOMS: atom_id res chain seq x y z
N MET A 1 37.70 13.65 71.75
CA MET A 1 36.75 12.68 72.33
C MET A 1 35.74 12.27 71.27
N ARG A 2 35.51 10.96 71.17
CA ARG A 2 34.34 10.22 70.64
C ARG A 2 33.83 10.45 69.20
N ARG A 3 34.07 9.40 68.42
CA ARG A 3 33.45 8.93 67.17
C ARG A 3 31.94 9.07 67.12
N VAL A 4 31.40 9.43 65.94
CA VAL A 4 30.15 8.86 65.43
C VAL A 4 30.34 8.53 63.95
N LEU A 5 30.34 7.23 63.65
CA LEU A 5 30.18 6.65 62.32
C LEU A 5 28.70 6.73 61.95
N PHE A 6 28.38 7.22 60.75
CA PHE A 6 27.13 6.89 60.08
C PHE A 6 27.47 6.25 58.73
N LEU A 7 27.37 4.91 58.70
CA LEU A 7 27.11 4.15 57.48
C LEU A 7 25.66 4.43 57.05
N GLY A 8 25.46 4.77 55.79
CA GLY A 8 24.13 4.95 55.21
C GLY A 8 24.14 4.83 53.69
N ALA A 9 23.94 3.60 53.22
CA ALA A 9 23.24 3.20 52.00
C ALA A 9 23.50 3.94 50.66
N LEU A 10 24.39 3.34 49.87
CA LEU A 10 24.10 2.79 48.53
C LEU A 10 22.78 3.24 47.84
N VAL A 11 22.87 4.15 46.87
CA VAL A 11 22.11 4.06 45.60
C VAL A 11 22.98 4.62 44.49
N LEU A 12 23.68 3.73 43.77
CA LEU A 12 24.21 4.03 42.45
C LEU A 12 23.01 4.27 41.53
N GLY A 13 22.68 5.53 41.30
CA GLY A 13 21.73 5.94 40.27
C GLY A 13 22.32 5.65 38.89
N SER A 14 22.31 4.39 38.49
CA SER A 14 22.54 3.98 37.11
C SER A 14 21.42 4.56 36.26
N VAL A 15 21.72 5.67 35.60
CA VAL A 15 20.98 6.17 34.44
C VAL A 15 20.98 5.06 33.39
N VAL A 16 19.94 4.23 33.40
CA VAL A 16 19.67 3.35 32.27
C VAL A 16 19.31 4.30 31.13
N PRO A 17 20.10 4.39 30.04
CA PRO A 17 19.60 5.04 28.84
C PRO A 17 18.41 4.17 28.45
N GLY A 18 17.21 4.71 28.60
CA GLY A 18 16.02 4.10 28.03
C GLY A 18 16.34 3.89 26.55
N ALA A 19 16.60 2.64 26.17
CA ALA A 19 16.67 2.27 24.78
C ALA A 19 15.33 2.71 24.22
N ALA A 20 15.34 3.79 23.42
CA ALA A 20 14.20 4.14 22.62
C ALA A 20 13.90 2.88 21.82
N ALA A 21 12.83 2.18 22.18
CA ALA A 21 12.33 1.08 21.39
C ALA A 21 12.17 1.65 19.99
N ALA A 22 13.02 1.21 19.06
CA ALA A 22 12.91 1.59 17.66
C ALA A 22 11.49 1.22 17.25
N GLY A 23 10.63 2.23 17.12
CA GLY A 23 9.21 2.02 16.88
C GLY A 23 9.05 1.12 15.68
N THR A 24 8.31 0.01 15.84
CA THR A 24 7.81 -0.77 14.72
C THR A 24 7.12 0.22 13.77
N SER A 25 7.60 0.34 12.53
CA SER A 25 7.03 1.28 11.56
C SER A 25 5.53 1.05 11.45
N SER A 26 4.75 2.13 11.39
CA SER A 26 3.30 1.99 11.28
C SER A 26 2.94 1.29 9.96
N TRP A 27 1.82 0.54 9.93
CA TRP A 27 1.35 -0.10 8.70
C TRP A 27 1.30 0.88 7.52
N SER A 28 0.87 2.13 7.77
CA SER A 28 0.80 3.19 6.76
C SER A 28 2.16 3.61 6.21
N ASP A 29 3.22 3.63 7.04
CA ASP A 29 4.58 3.93 6.57
C ASP A 29 5.09 2.85 5.64
N GLU A 30 4.83 1.59 5.96
CA GLU A 30 5.22 0.47 5.13
C GLU A 30 4.42 0.41 3.83
N ALA A 31 3.11 0.62 3.90
CA ALA A 31 2.24 0.73 2.73
C ALA A 31 2.72 1.86 1.80
N ASN A 32 3.06 3.03 2.34
CA ASN A 32 3.63 4.12 1.56
C ASN A 32 4.93 3.71 0.84
N ARG A 33 5.81 2.90 1.46
CA ARG A 33 7.03 2.40 0.81
C ARG A 33 6.69 1.50 -0.38
N VAL A 34 5.77 0.54 -0.21
CA VAL A 34 5.30 -0.35 -1.29
C VAL A 34 4.74 0.49 -2.44
N CYS A 35 3.87 1.44 -2.14
CA CYS A 35 3.20 2.25 -3.16
C CYS A 35 4.14 3.21 -3.91
N VAL A 36 5.21 3.71 -3.27
CA VAL A 36 6.24 4.50 -3.97
C VAL A 36 6.97 3.66 -5.00
N VAL A 37 7.39 2.45 -4.63
CA VAL A 37 8.04 1.50 -5.56
C VAL A 37 7.09 1.16 -6.71
N TYR A 38 5.82 0.93 -6.37
CA TYR A 38 4.80 0.59 -7.35
C TYR A 38 4.50 1.73 -8.33
N THR A 39 4.30 2.95 -7.83
CA THR A 39 4.11 4.15 -8.65
C THR A 39 5.28 4.34 -9.62
N ALA A 40 6.50 4.07 -9.19
CA ALA A 40 7.66 4.12 -10.07
C ALA A 40 7.64 3.03 -11.17
N LYS A 41 7.20 1.81 -10.84
CA LYS A 41 7.00 0.73 -11.83
C LYS A 41 5.90 1.11 -12.84
N ALA A 42 4.73 1.55 -12.35
CA ALA A 42 3.60 1.98 -13.18
C ALA A 42 4.00 3.10 -14.15
N LYS A 43 4.73 4.12 -13.67
CA LYS A 43 5.24 5.20 -14.51
C LYS A 43 6.17 4.70 -15.62
N ARG A 44 7.03 3.72 -15.34
CA ARG A 44 7.92 3.14 -16.37
C ARG A 44 7.14 2.34 -17.40
N GLU A 45 6.16 1.55 -16.95
CA GLU A 45 5.36 0.68 -17.82
C GLU A 45 4.39 1.46 -18.70
N PHE A 46 3.87 2.58 -18.19
CA PHE A 46 2.78 3.35 -18.81
C PHE A 46 3.18 4.80 -19.13
N ALA A 47 4.48 5.09 -19.27
CA ALA A 47 4.98 6.41 -19.66
C ALA A 47 4.47 6.85 -21.05
N THR A 48 4.21 5.88 -21.92
CA THR A 48 3.74 6.13 -23.28
C THR A 48 2.22 6.04 -23.33
N PRO A 49 1.53 7.02 -23.95
CA PRO A 49 0.10 6.94 -24.17
C PRO A 49 -0.29 5.65 -24.91
N VAL A 50 -1.27 4.95 -24.36
CA VAL A 50 -1.77 3.70 -24.93
C VAL A 50 -2.67 4.00 -26.12
N THR A 51 -2.40 3.39 -27.26
CA THR A 51 -3.29 3.44 -28.43
C THR A 51 -4.52 2.56 -28.20
N VAL A 52 -5.58 2.76 -28.98
CA VAL A 52 -6.80 1.93 -28.89
C VAL A 52 -6.49 0.43 -29.03
N SER A 53 -5.58 0.06 -29.94
CA SER A 53 -5.14 -1.33 -30.12
C SER A 53 -4.30 -1.87 -28.95
N GLY A 54 -3.65 -1.00 -28.19
CA GLY A 54 -2.84 -1.36 -27.02
C GLY A 54 -3.63 -1.54 -25.72
N LEU A 55 -4.92 -1.19 -25.68
CA LEU A 55 -5.72 -1.20 -24.44
C LEU A 55 -5.82 -2.57 -23.79
N TYR A 56 -5.90 -3.66 -24.57
CA TYR A 56 -5.94 -5.00 -24.00
C TYR A 56 -4.63 -5.37 -23.32
N ALA A 57 -3.50 -5.12 -23.99
CA ALA A 57 -2.18 -5.38 -23.43
C ALA A 57 -1.93 -4.51 -22.18
N PHE A 58 -2.40 -3.27 -22.19
CA PHE A 58 -2.42 -2.41 -21.01
C PHE A 58 -3.21 -3.04 -19.87
N ALA A 59 -4.45 -3.49 -20.09
CA ALA A 59 -5.28 -4.10 -19.05
C ALA A 59 -4.60 -5.33 -18.41
N VAL A 60 -4.00 -6.20 -19.22
CA VAL A 60 -3.25 -7.37 -18.74
C VAL A 60 -2.08 -6.95 -17.86
N LYS A 61 -1.30 -5.96 -18.30
CA LYS A 61 -0.15 -5.43 -17.54
C LYS A 61 -0.59 -4.74 -16.25
N ALA A 62 -1.63 -3.92 -16.30
CA ALA A 62 -2.18 -3.22 -15.15
C ALA A 62 -2.66 -4.22 -14.08
N LYS A 63 -3.41 -5.25 -14.48
CA LYS A 63 -3.82 -6.33 -13.57
C LYS A 63 -2.62 -7.03 -12.94
N ALA A 64 -1.59 -7.36 -13.72
CA ALA A 64 -0.40 -8.04 -13.21
C ALA A 64 0.35 -7.17 -12.20
N LEU A 65 0.48 -5.87 -12.50
CA LEU A 65 1.06 -4.88 -11.61
C LEU A 65 0.22 -4.85 -10.30
N GLU A 66 -1.09 -4.63 -10.37
CA GLU A 66 -1.92 -4.43 -9.16
C GLU A 66 -1.99 -5.67 -8.27
N ASN A 67 -1.91 -6.87 -8.85
CA ASN A 67 -1.80 -8.09 -8.05
C ASN A 67 -0.49 -8.16 -7.25
N GLN A 68 0.63 -7.65 -7.79
CA GLN A 68 1.90 -7.59 -7.06
C GLN A 68 1.80 -6.59 -5.91
N GLU A 69 1.26 -5.40 -6.15
CA GLU A 69 1.04 -4.40 -5.09
C GLU A 69 0.10 -4.94 -4.01
N LEU A 70 -1.02 -5.53 -4.41
CA LEU A 70 -2.00 -6.10 -3.50
C LEU A 70 -1.37 -7.20 -2.62
N ALA A 71 -0.54 -8.07 -3.19
CA ALA A 71 0.14 -9.12 -2.44
C ALA A 71 1.13 -8.55 -1.42
N GLU A 72 1.92 -7.55 -1.81
CA GLU A 72 2.85 -6.87 -0.90
C GLU A 72 2.10 -6.15 0.22
N LEU A 73 1.07 -5.35 -0.10
CA LEU A 73 0.26 -4.61 0.88
C LEU A 73 -0.49 -5.53 1.85
N ALA A 74 -1.01 -6.66 1.36
CA ALA A 74 -1.71 -7.65 2.19
C ALA A 74 -0.76 -8.41 3.13
N SER A 75 0.54 -8.42 2.85
CA SER A 75 1.56 -9.04 3.71
C SER A 75 2.00 -8.17 4.89
N ILE A 76 1.70 -6.86 4.85
CA ILE A 76 2.07 -5.93 5.91
C ILE A 76 1.19 -6.20 7.15
N PRO A 77 1.77 -6.57 8.30
CA PRO A 77 0.99 -6.81 9.50
C PRO A 77 0.43 -5.51 10.09
N GLY A 78 -0.60 -5.63 10.94
CA GLY A 78 -1.10 -4.49 11.71
C GLY A 78 -1.93 -3.48 10.93
N ALA A 79 -2.56 -3.88 9.82
CA ALA A 79 -3.50 -3.03 9.10
C ALA A 79 -4.66 -2.60 10.02
N THR A 80 -4.92 -1.29 10.04
CA THR A 80 -6.12 -0.74 10.69
C THR A 80 -7.39 -1.12 9.90
N PRO A 81 -8.61 -0.97 10.44
CA PRO A 81 -9.83 -1.16 9.65
C PRO A 81 -9.87 -0.32 8.36
N ALA A 82 -9.33 0.91 8.41
CA ALA A 82 -9.17 1.76 7.23
C ALA A 82 -8.16 1.16 6.23
N GLY A 83 -7.03 0.64 6.71
CA GLY A 83 -6.05 -0.05 5.87
C GLY A 83 -6.62 -1.31 5.20
N THR A 84 -7.38 -2.12 5.94
CA THR A 84 -8.09 -3.28 5.41
C THR A 84 -9.11 -2.89 4.33
N LYS A 85 -9.85 -1.79 4.53
CA LYS A 85 -10.77 -1.25 3.52
C LYS A 85 -10.04 -0.75 2.27
N ALA A 86 -8.86 -0.15 2.43
CA ALA A 86 -8.02 0.30 1.32
C ALA A 86 -7.51 -0.87 0.48
N ILE A 87 -6.97 -1.91 1.12
CA ILE A 87 -6.59 -3.17 0.46
C ILE A 87 -7.79 -3.80 -0.26
N GLY A 88 -8.98 -3.78 0.37
CA GLY A 88 -10.21 -4.26 -0.26
C GLY A 88 -10.63 -3.47 -1.50
N SER A 89 -10.34 -2.16 -1.52
CA SER A 89 -10.62 -1.31 -2.67
C SER A 89 -9.68 -1.61 -3.85
N LEU A 90 -8.39 -1.81 -3.60
CA LEU A 90 -7.44 -2.25 -4.63
C LEU A 90 -7.79 -3.65 -5.18
N ARG A 91 -8.25 -4.55 -4.31
CA ARG A 91 -8.75 -5.87 -4.76
C ARG A 91 -9.95 -5.75 -5.70
N ALA A 92 -10.82 -4.78 -5.48
CA ALA A 92 -11.96 -4.53 -6.36
C ALA A 92 -11.49 -4.04 -7.75
N ASP A 93 -10.49 -3.16 -7.81
CA ASP A 93 -9.89 -2.70 -9.07
C ASP A 93 -9.31 -3.88 -9.87
N VAL A 94 -8.54 -4.76 -9.23
CA VAL A 94 -8.05 -6.00 -9.86
C VAL A 94 -9.19 -6.83 -10.46
N ALA A 95 -10.31 -6.97 -9.74
CA ALA A 95 -11.47 -7.71 -10.21
C ALA A 95 -12.19 -7.02 -11.38
N GLU A 96 -12.23 -5.69 -11.38
CA GLU A 96 -12.77 -4.88 -12.49
C GLU A 96 -11.92 -5.03 -13.75
N ILE A 97 -10.59 -4.94 -13.65
CA ILE A 97 -9.68 -5.15 -14.81
C ILE A 97 -9.83 -6.57 -15.34
N ASP A 98 -9.90 -7.56 -14.45
CA ASP A 98 -10.12 -8.96 -14.81
C ASP A 98 -11.48 -9.18 -15.53
N ALA A 99 -12.52 -8.46 -15.11
CA ALA A 99 -13.80 -8.46 -15.82
C ALA A 99 -13.70 -7.80 -17.21
N ALA A 100 -12.93 -6.72 -17.36
CA ALA A 100 -12.67 -6.11 -18.67
C ALA A 100 -11.97 -7.10 -19.60
N ILE A 101 -10.89 -7.75 -19.15
CA ILE A 101 -10.14 -8.76 -19.91
C ILE A 101 -11.09 -9.87 -20.38
N ARG A 102 -11.92 -10.42 -19.48
CA ARG A 102 -12.92 -11.44 -19.86
C ARG A 102 -13.91 -10.96 -20.91
N ALA A 103 -14.35 -9.71 -20.86
CA ALA A 103 -15.25 -9.15 -21.87
C ALA A 103 -14.55 -9.09 -23.24
N TRP A 104 -13.30 -8.66 -23.27
CA TRP A 104 -12.49 -8.64 -24.49
C TRP A 104 -12.34 -10.04 -25.11
N ASP A 105 -12.02 -11.04 -24.28
CA ASP A 105 -11.79 -12.42 -24.69
C ASP A 105 -13.06 -13.07 -25.26
N LYS A 106 -14.24 -12.64 -24.79
CA LYS A 106 -15.56 -13.03 -25.33
C LYS A 106 -15.97 -12.26 -26.59
N GLY A 107 -15.15 -11.33 -27.07
CA GLY A 107 -15.48 -10.46 -28.20
C GLY A 107 -16.37 -9.26 -27.85
N ASP A 108 -16.75 -9.06 -26.58
CA ASP A 108 -17.55 -7.93 -26.12
C ASP A 108 -16.67 -6.69 -25.90
N LYS A 109 -16.33 -6.01 -27.01
CA LYS A 109 -15.47 -4.82 -27.00
C LYS A 109 -16.14 -3.61 -26.32
N ALA A 110 -17.47 -3.54 -26.34
CA ALA A 110 -18.22 -2.46 -25.70
C ALA A 110 -18.12 -2.55 -24.17
N SER A 111 -18.34 -3.73 -23.60
CA SER A 111 -18.16 -3.95 -22.15
C SER A 111 -16.71 -3.81 -21.74
N PHE A 112 -15.75 -4.30 -22.52
CA PHE A 112 -14.32 -4.07 -22.27
C PHE A 112 -14.00 -2.58 -22.12
N ALA A 113 -14.38 -1.77 -23.13
CA ALA A 113 -14.09 -0.34 -23.12
C ALA A 113 -14.79 0.39 -21.95
N ARG A 114 -16.04 0.04 -21.65
CA ARG A 114 -16.79 0.60 -20.53
C ARG A 114 -16.15 0.31 -19.18
N ILE A 115 -15.81 -0.96 -18.92
CA ILE A 115 -15.23 -1.39 -17.65
C ILE A 115 -13.83 -0.82 -17.48
N LEU A 116 -12.99 -0.89 -18.53
CA LEU A 116 -11.63 -0.34 -18.47
C LEU A 116 -11.64 1.17 -18.26
N LYS A 117 -12.57 1.90 -18.90
CA LYS A 117 -12.74 3.34 -18.67
C LYS A 117 -13.19 3.62 -17.23
N GLN A 118 -14.06 2.81 -16.66
CA GLN A 118 -14.47 2.96 -15.26
C GLN A 118 -13.27 2.82 -14.34
N TYR A 119 -12.50 1.74 -14.47
CA TYR A 119 -11.26 1.52 -13.72
C TYR A 119 -10.31 2.72 -13.81
N LEU A 120 -10.01 3.20 -15.03
CA LEU A 120 -9.08 4.32 -15.25
C LEU A 120 -9.53 5.66 -14.63
N ASN A 121 -10.82 5.82 -14.37
CA ASN A 121 -11.37 7.04 -13.76
C ASN A 121 -11.78 6.83 -12.29
N ASP A 122 -11.68 5.61 -11.76
CA ASP A 122 -11.96 5.34 -10.36
C ASP A 122 -10.73 5.74 -9.52
N SER A 123 -10.97 6.50 -8.46
CA SER A 123 -9.95 6.91 -7.49
C SER A 123 -10.24 6.37 -6.09
N ARG A 124 -11.15 5.39 -6.00
CA ARG A 124 -11.57 4.74 -4.76
C ARG A 124 -10.40 4.19 -3.95
N PRO A 125 -9.42 3.42 -4.51
CA PRO A 125 -8.29 2.96 -3.72
C PRO A 125 -7.45 4.11 -3.19
N LYS A 126 -7.16 5.11 -4.04
CA LYS A 126 -6.41 6.32 -3.65
C LYS A 126 -7.03 7.02 -2.44
N ALA A 127 -8.33 7.28 -2.51
CA ALA A 127 -9.07 7.89 -1.41
C ALA A 127 -9.05 7.02 -0.15
N ALA A 128 -9.21 5.70 -0.30
CA ALA A 128 -9.20 4.76 0.82
C ALA A 128 -7.84 4.66 1.50
N PHE A 129 -6.74 4.62 0.75
CA PHE A 129 -5.39 4.61 1.30
C PHE A 129 -5.03 5.93 1.97
N ALA A 130 -5.42 7.07 1.38
CA ALA A 130 -5.25 8.37 2.02
C ALA A 130 -5.97 8.43 3.38
N ALA A 131 -7.21 7.94 3.46
CA ALA A 131 -7.96 7.84 4.71
C ALA A 131 -7.32 6.87 5.73
N ALA A 132 -6.52 5.91 5.27
CA ALA A 132 -5.76 4.98 6.11
C ALA A 132 -4.36 5.50 6.51
N GLY A 133 -4.00 6.75 6.15
CA GLY A 133 -2.68 7.33 6.41
C GLY A 133 -1.60 6.96 5.38
N ALA A 134 -1.95 6.18 4.36
CA ALA A 134 -1.06 5.72 3.30
C ALA A 134 -1.22 6.59 2.02
N GLY A 135 -1.10 7.92 2.15
CA GLY A 135 -1.36 8.87 1.06
C GLY A 135 -0.39 8.83 -0.13
N ARG A 136 0.62 7.95 -0.12
CA ARG A 136 1.48 7.67 -1.28
C ARG A 136 0.94 6.54 -2.17
N CYS A 137 -0.15 5.91 -1.76
CA CYS A 137 -0.86 4.90 -2.53
C CYS A 137 -1.99 5.51 -3.35
N GLY A 138 -2.09 5.08 -4.62
CA GLY A 138 -3.12 5.52 -5.57
C GLY A 138 -2.79 6.78 -6.38
#